data_AF-A0A3C0JPY7-F1
#
_entry.id   AF-A0A3C0JPY7-F1
#
_cell.length_a   1.000
_cell.length_b   1.000
_cell.length_c   1.000
_cell.angle_alpha   90.00
_cell.angle_beta   90.00
_cell.angle_gamma   90.00
#
_symmetry.space_group_name_H-M   'P 1'
#
loop_
_entity.id
_entity.type
_entity.pdbx_description
1 polymer ?
#
loop_
_entity_poly.entity_id
_entity_poly.type
_entity_poly.pdbx_seq_one_letter_code
_entity_poly.pdbx_strand_id
1 'polypeptide(L)'
;LNVVDILINRGKTRDIKTVLIDGRVVLKDGEFPGLSKSDVIQELKDRFSHPLDQATLERRGMVNRLAPYVERFYESWNQPEASPHYHYNSRT
;
A
#
# COMPACT_ATOMS: atom_id res chain seq x y z
N LEU A 1 8.22 -13.73 25.13
CA LEU A 1 8.26 -13.17 23.76
C LEU A 1 9.32 -12.09 23.74
N ASN A 2 10.29 -12.18 22.82
CA ASN A 2 11.33 -11.17 22.66
C ASN A 2 10.71 -9.90 22.03
N VAL A 3 11.19 -8.71 22.40
CA VAL A 3 10.75 -7.44 21.80
C VAL A 3 10.98 -7.41 20.28
N VAL A 4 12.08 -8.01 19.82
CA VAL A 4 12.40 -8.11 18.38
C VAL A 4 11.33 -8.94 17.66
N ASP A 5 10.91 -10.06 18.22
CA ASP A 5 9.86 -10.91 17.64
C ASP A 5 8.53 -10.17 17.53
N ILE A 6 8.22 -9.30 18.49
CA ILE A 6 7.00 -8.49 18.47
C ILE A 6 7.08 -7.44 17.35
N LEU A 7 8.21 -6.76 17.19
CA LEU A 7 8.40 -5.76 16.13
C LEU A 7 8.33 -6.40 14.74
N ILE A 8 8.98 -7.55 14.54
CA ILE A 8 9.00 -8.25 13.25
C ILE A 8 7.62 -8.80 12.89
N ASN A 9 6.94 -9.47 13.84
CA ASN A 9 5.72 -10.21 13.52
C ASN A 9 4.43 -9.41 13.71
N ARG A 10 4.44 -8.32 14.49
CA ARG A 10 3.22 -7.57 14.84
C ARG A 10 3.34 -6.07 14.62
N GLY A 11 4.54 -5.53 14.37
CA GLY A 11 4.73 -4.11 14.10
C GLY A 11 3.99 -3.67 12.84
N LYS A 12 3.22 -2.60 12.96
CA LYS A 12 2.51 -1.97 11.82
C LYS A 12 2.93 -0.52 11.66
N THR A 13 2.78 0.01 10.45
CA THR A 13 3.06 1.43 10.15
C THR A 13 2.35 2.40 11.10
N ARG A 14 1.10 2.09 11.49
CA ARG A 14 0.30 2.90 12.42
C ARG A 14 0.88 2.97 13.85
N ASP A 15 1.78 2.05 14.21
CA ASP A 15 2.38 2.00 15.54
C ASP A 15 3.60 2.94 15.63
N ILE A 16 4.07 3.50 14.50
CA ILE A 16 5.18 4.46 14.44
C ILE A 16 4.67 5.85 14.86
N LYS A 17 5.34 6.44 15.87
CA LYS A 17 5.00 7.78 16.38
C LYS A 17 5.92 8.88 15.85
N THR A 18 7.20 8.60 15.72
CA THR A 18 8.19 9.62 15.33
C THR A 18 9.18 9.03 14.33
N VAL A 19 9.52 9.81 13.30
CA VAL A 19 10.55 9.46 12.31
C VAL A 19 11.51 10.63 12.18
N LEU A 20 12.81 10.32 12.15
CA LEU A 20 13.87 11.30 11.96
C LEU A 20 14.68 10.95 10.71
N ILE A 21 15.00 11.96 9.90
CA ILE A 21 15.90 11.85 8.74
C ILE A 21 16.93 12.98 8.90
N ASP A 22 18.22 12.62 8.97
CA ASP A 22 19.33 13.56 9.18
C ASP A 22 19.11 14.53 10.36
N GLY A 23 18.59 14.01 11.47
CA GLY A 23 18.28 14.79 12.67
C GLY A 23 17.01 15.66 12.57
N ARG A 24 16.31 15.66 11.43
CA ARG A 24 15.04 16.39 11.26
C ARG A 24 13.86 15.47 11.54
N VAL A 25 12.91 15.94 12.35
CA VAL A 25 11.66 15.21 12.63
C VAL A 25 10.72 15.37 11.43
N VAL A 26 10.43 14.27 10.74
CA VAL A 26 9.53 14.24 9.57
C VAL A 26 8.15 13.66 9.88
N LEU A 27 8.04 12.89 10.97
CA LEU A 27 6.78 12.42 11.54
C LEU A 27 6.85 12.67 13.06
N LYS A 28 5.78 13.19 13.66
CA LYS A 28 5.65 13.38 15.10
C LYS A 28 4.22 13.09 15.54
N ASP A 29 4.09 12.20 16.53
CA ASP A 29 2.81 11.74 17.08
C ASP A 29 1.84 11.16 16.03
N GLY A 30 2.37 10.70 14.88
CA GLY A 30 1.59 10.21 13.74
C GLY A 30 1.22 11.29 12.70
N GLU A 31 1.60 12.55 12.93
CA GLU A 31 1.39 13.68 12.02
C GLU A 31 2.69 14.05 11.30
N PHE A 32 2.58 14.63 10.09
CA PHE A 32 3.73 15.06 9.30
C PHE A 32 3.92 16.59 9.42
N PRO A 33 4.86 17.10 10.24
CA PRO A 33 4.95 18.53 10.53
C PRO A 33 5.27 19.42 9.31
N GLY A 34 5.91 18.84 8.29
CA GLY A 34 6.27 19.54 7.05
C GLY A 34 5.32 19.32 5.88
N LEU A 35 4.19 18.62 6.09
CA LEU A 35 3.25 18.28 5.03
C LEU A 35 1.81 18.57 5.47
N SER A 36 1.12 19.40 4.70
CA SER A 36 -0.32 19.60 4.84
C SER A 36 -1.07 18.53 4.06
N LYS A 37 -1.84 17.69 4.76
CA LYS A 37 -2.63 16.63 4.11
C LYS A 37 -3.68 17.20 3.15
N SER A 38 -4.29 18.34 3.49
CA SER A 38 -5.25 19.01 2.60
C SER A 38 -4.59 19.47 1.32
N ASP A 39 -3.38 20.02 1.42
CA ASP A 39 -2.68 20.61 0.27
C ASP A 39 -2.22 19.49 -0.68
N VAL A 40 -1.71 18.38 -0.12
CA VAL A 40 -1.36 17.18 -0.90
C VAL A 40 -2.59 16.62 -1.61
N ILE A 41 -3.74 16.51 -0.94
CA ILE A 41 -4.97 16.04 -1.57
C ILE A 41 -5.41 17.00 -2.68
N GLN A 42 -5.30 18.31 -2.46
CA GLN A 42 -5.68 19.31 -3.46
C GLN A 42 -4.76 19.25 -4.68
N GLU A 43 -3.44 19.17 -4.47
CA GLU A 43 -2.47 19.00 -5.55
C GLU A 43 -2.73 17.73 -6.37
N LEU A 44 -3.04 16.61 -5.69
CA LEU A 44 -3.41 15.37 -6.36
C LEU A 44 -4.69 15.54 -7.19
N LYS A 45 -5.72 16.18 -6.64
CA LYS A 45 -6.95 16.48 -7.39
C LYS A 45 -6.67 17.31 -8.62
N ASP A 46 -5.89 18.38 -8.47
CA ASP A 46 -5.55 19.28 -9.58
C ASP A 46 -4.80 18.51 -10.67
N ARG A 47 -3.79 17.71 -10.31
CA ARG A 47 -3.06 16.86 -11.26
C ARG A 47 -3.97 15.86 -11.99
N PHE A 48 -4.86 15.18 -11.27
CA PHE A 48 -5.77 14.18 -11.84
C PHE A 48 -7.02 14.76 -12.50
N SER A 49 -7.28 16.07 -12.38
CA SER A 49 -8.39 16.75 -13.06
C SER A 49 -8.16 16.91 -14.56
N HIS A 50 -6.91 16.82 -15.00
CA HIS A 50 -6.54 16.97 -16.39
C HIS A 50 -6.92 15.69 -17.18
N PRO A 51 -7.37 15.84 -18.44
CA PRO A 51 -7.52 14.69 -19.33
C PRO A 51 -6.24 13.86 -19.40
N LEU A 52 -6.40 12.55 -19.47
CA LEU A 52 -5.27 11.65 -19.66
C LEU A 52 -4.55 11.98 -20.96
N ASP A 53 -3.22 12.01 -20.91
CA ASP A 53 -2.42 12.18 -22.12
C ASP A 53 -2.58 10.97 -23.05
N GLN A 54 -2.23 11.19 -24.33
CA GLN A 54 -2.38 10.17 -25.37
C GLN A 54 -1.59 8.89 -25.05
N ALA A 55 -0.38 9.03 -24.51
CA ALA A 55 0.46 7.90 -24.13
C ALA A 55 -0.18 7.04 -23.02
N THR A 56 -0.88 7.68 -22.08
CA THR A 56 -1.61 7.02 -21.00
C THR A 56 -2.85 6.31 -21.52
N LEU A 57 -3.57 6.92 -22.47
CA LEU A 57 -4.71 6.27 -23.14
C LEU A 57 -4.26 5.02 -23.91
N GLU A 58 -3.15 5.09 -24.64
CA GLU A 58 -2.59 3.95 -25.37
C GLU A 58 -2.15 2.83 -24.44
N ARG A 59 -1.43 3.16 -23.35
CA ARG A 59 -1.04 2.20 -22.32
C ARG A 59 -2.26 1.54 -21.68
N ARG A 60 -3.29 2.32 -21.33
CA ARG A 60 -4.54 1.79 -20.76
C ARG A 60 -5.25 0.86 -21.73
N GLY A 61 -5.32 1.23 -23.01
CA GLY A 61 -5.85 0.39 -24.07
C GLY A 61 -5.09 -0.94 -24.20
N MET A 62 -3.75 -0.89 -24.13
CA MET A 62 -2.92 -2.10 -24.14
C MET A 62 -3.18 -2.99 -22.92
N VAL A 63 -3.22 -2.41 -21.71
CA VAL A 63 -3.51 -3.16 -20.48
C VAL A 63 -4.89 -3.83 -20.57
N ASN A 64 -5.90 -3.11 -21.03
CA ASN A 64 -7.25 -3.67 -21.19
C ASN A 64 -7.29 -4.83 -22.21
N ARG A 65 -6.48 -4.76 -23.27
CA ARG A 65 -6.34 -5.89 -24.22
C ARG A 65 -5.60 -7.08 -23.62
N LEU A 66 -4.66 -6.85 -22.71
CA LEU A 66 -3.88 -7.91 -22.06
C LEU A 66 -4.62 -8.59 -20.90
N ALA A 67 -5.50 -7.86 -20.19
CA ALA A 67 -6.26 -8.34 -19.04
C ALA A 67 -6.86 -9.75 -19.21
N PRO A 68 -7.63 -10.07 -20.28
CA PRO A 68 -8.24 -11.40 -20.41
C PRO A 68 -7.22 -12.54 -20.53
N TYR A 69 -6.02 -12.27 -21.04
CA TYR A 69 -4.96 -13.28 -21.14
C TYR A 69 -4.29 -13.52 -19.80
N VAL A 70 -4.10 -12.46 -19.01
CA VAL A 70 -3.57 -12.54 -17.65
C VAL A 70 -4.54 -13.29 -16.74
N GLU A 71 -5.84 -12.96 -16.81
CA GLU A 71 -6.88 -13.66 -16.07
C GLU A 71 -6.89 -15.15 -16.42
N ARG A 72 -6.96 -15.51 -17.71
CA ARG A 72 -6.90 -16.90 -18.16
C ARG A 72 -5.64 -17.64 -17.73
N PHE A 73 -4.49 -16.95 -17.72
CA PHE A 73 -3.24 -17.55 -17.24
C PHE A 73 -3.30 -17.95 -15.76
N TYR A 74 -3.94 -17.12 -14.93
CA TYR A 74 -4.09 -17.40 -13.50
C TYR A 74 -5.29 -18.30 -13.17
N GLU A 75 -6.27 -18.46 -14.05
CA GLU A 75 -7.40 -19.40 -13.86
C GLU A 75 -6.92 -20.85 -13.65
N SER A 76 -5.84 -21.27 -14.32
CA SER A 76 -5.30 -22.62 -14.20
C SER A 76 -4.33 -22.81 -13.04
N TRP A 77 -4.04 -21.75 -12.28
CA TRP A 77 -3.21 -21.89 -11.09
C TRP A 77 -4.04 -22.53 -9.99
N ASN A 78 -3.65 -23.74 -9.59
CA ASN A 78 -4.17 -24.34 -8.36
C ASN A 78 -3.80 -23.41 -7.21
N GLN A 79 -4.78 -22.68 -6.68
CA GLN A 79 -4.61 -22.02 -5.41
C GLN A 79 -4.56 -23.12 -4.35
N PRO A 80 -3.42 -23.33 -3.67
CA PRO A 80 -3.42 -24.20 -2.51
C PRO A 80 -4.48 -23.68 -1.54
N GLU A 81 -5.20 -24.59 -0.90
CA GLU A 81 -6.18 -24.23 0.12
C GLU A 81 -5.50 -23.26 1.09
N ALA A 82 -6.05 -22.04 1.19
CA ALA A 82 -5.44 -20.96 1.96
C ALA A 82 -5.63 -21.25 3.45
N SER A 83 -4.88 -22.21 3.98
CA SER A 83 -4.79 -22.43 5.42
C SER A 83 -4.15 -21.18 6.02
N PRO A 84 -4.80 -20.53 7.01
CA PRO A 84 -4.18 -19.39 7.67
C PRO A 84 -2.80 -19.79 8.20
N HIS A 85 -1.75 -19.07 7.80
CA HIS A 85 -0.41 -19.26 8.38
C HIS A 85 -0.37 -19.01 9.91
N TYR A 86 -1.45 -18.46 10.47
CA TYR A 86 -1.64 -18.22 11.88
C TYR A 86 -3.09 -18.53 12.29
N HIS A 87 -3.28 -19.51 13.16
CA HIS A 87 -4.54 -19.70 13.87
C HIS A 87 -4.53 -18.79 15.10
N TYR A 88 -5.41 -17.79 15.12
CA TYR A 88 -5.63 -16.99 16.33
C TYR A 88 -6.06 -17.93 17.47
N ASN A 89 -5.43 -17.80 18.64
CA ASN A 89 -5.72 -18.61 19.83
C ASN A 89 -7.21 -18.50 20.23
N SER A 90 -8.08 -19.32 19.63
CA SER A 90 -9.37 -19.68 20.21
C SER A 90 -9.16 -20.93 21.06
N ARG A 91 -8.68 -20.72 22.29
CA ARG A 91 -8.89 -21.71 23.34
C ARG A 91 -10.30 -21.48 23.85
N THR A 92 -11.22 -22.34 23.41
CA THR A 92 -12.40 -22.67 24.21
C THR A 92 -12.28 -24.14 24.55
#